data_AF-A0A2W0BKP7-F1
#
_entry.id   AF-A0A2W0BKP7-F1
#
_cell.length_a   1.000
_cell.length_b   1.000
_cell.length_c   1.000
_cell.angle_alpha   90.00
_cell.angle_beta   90.00
_cell.angle_gamma   90.00
#
_symmetry.space_group_name_H-M   'P 1'
#
loop_
_entity.id
_entity.type
_entity.pdbx_description
1 polymer ?
#
loop_
_entity_poly.entity_id
_entity_poly.type
_entity_poly.pdbx_seq_one_letter_code
_entity_poly.pdbx_strand_id
1 'polypeptide(L)'
;MHLRFVIFLIIASLSIPAIFAQEINQPTVDELVAKNIEAKGGATALNNLQTLRSTGKLLLPVQGQIELGYLQTKKRPDEVRTEGSLQGMTQIEAYDGKEGWKVSPFFGRKDPERMSADDVKALVED
;
A
#
# COMPACT_ATOMS: atom_id res chain seq x y z
N MET A 1 -47.89 55.69 -30.23
CA MET A 1 -48.05 55.11 -28.88
C MET A 1 -46.84 54.22 -28.63
N HIS A 2 -45.99 54.59 -27.66
CA HIS A 2 -44.83 53.87 -27.10
C HIS A 2 -43.68 53.55 -28.10
N LEU A 3 -42.56 54.29 -28.20
CA LEU A 3 -41.65 54.94 -27.24
C LEU A 3 -40.97 53.95 -26.25
N ARG A 4 -39.63 53.84 -26.38
CA ARG A 4 -38.60 53.19 -25.51
C ARG A 4 -38.48 51.67 -25.72
N PHE A 5 -37.35 51.06 -26.06
CA PHE A 5 -35.96 51.15 -25.57
C PHE A 5 -35.01 50.83 -26.75
N VAL A 6 -34.01 51.62 -27.17
CA VAL A 6 -32.85 52.18 -26.48
C VAL A 6 -31.88 51.10 -25.97
N ILE A 7 -30.87 50.84 -26.83
CA ILE A 7 -29.44 50.68 -26.54
C ILE A 7 -28.98 49.42 -25.79
N PHE A 8 -28.16 48.61 -26.48
CA PHE A 8 -26.77 48.25 -26.15
C PHE A 8 -26.51 46.84 -26.68
N LEU A 9 -25.60 46.71 -27.66
CA LEU A 9 -24.63 45.61 -27.75
C LEU A 9 -23.70 45.86 -28.96
N ILE A 10 -22.94 46.94 -28.86
CA ILE A 10 -21.58 46.96 -29.43
C ILE A 10 -20.68 46.57 -28.26
N ILE A 11 -19.95 45.46 -28.40
CA ILE A 11 -18.51 45.38 -28.12
C ILE A 11 -18.02 44.11 -28.84
N ALA A 12 -17.25 44.38 -29.89
CA ALA A 12 -16.43 43.43 -30.58
C ALA A 12 -15.24 43.02 -29.69
N SER A 13 -14.84 41.76 -29.82
CA SER A 13 -13.45 41.29 -29.77
C SER A 13 -12.55 41.82 -28.64
N LEU A 14 -12.29 40.97 -27.64
CA LEU A 14 -10.94 40.85 -27.10
C LEU A 14 -10.64 39.39 -26.72
N SER A 15 -10.23 38.62 -27.73
CA SER A 15 -9.53 37.34 -27.55
C SER A 15 -8.06 37.64 -27.24
N ILE A 16 -7.58 37.31 -26.03
CA ILE A 16 -6.14 37.21 -25.69
C ILE A 16 -6.00 36.09 -24.64
N PRO A 17 -4.91 35.31 -24.65
CA PRO A 17 -4.78 34.00 -25.27
C PRO A 17 -4.77 32.86 -24.22
N ALA A 18 -4.99 31.64 -24.70
CA ALA A 18 -4.68 30.43 -23.95
C ALA A 18 -3.14 30.29 -23.80
N ILE A 19 -2.55 30.88 -22.78
CA ILE A 19 -1.16 30.68 -22.35
C ILE A 19 -1.20 30.89 -20.82
N PHE A 20 -1.20 29.90 -19.95
CA PHE A 20 -0.36 28.71 -19.89
C PHE A 20 -1.23 27.49 -19.57
N ALA A 21 -1.36 26.56 -20.51
CA ALA A 21 -1.35 25.17 -20.07
C ALA A 21 0.05 24.98 -19.47
N GLN A 22 0.16 24.89 -18.14
CA GLN A 22 1.31 24.22 -17.57
C GLN A 22 1.35 22.86 -18.27
N GLU A 23 2.38 22.61 -19.07
CA GLU A 23 2.76 21.23 -19.36
C GLU A 23 2.90 20.59 -17.98
N ILE A 24 1.90 19.81 -17.60
CA ILE A 24 2.02 18.88 -16.48
C ILE A 24 2.99 17.86 -17.02
N ASN A 25 4.28 18.15 -16.88
CA ASN A 25 5.34 17.21 -17.18
C ASN A 25 5.13 16.08 -16.17
N GLN A 26 4.46 15.02 -16.60
CA GLN A 26 4.15 13.89 -15.74
C GLN A 26 5.49 13.27 -15.34
N PRO A 27 5.73 13.05 -14.05
CA PRO A 27 7.01 12.51 -13.62
C PRO A 27 7.23 11.14 -14.25
N THR A 28 8.45 10.91 -14.72
CA THR A 28 8.83 9.61 -15.28
C THR A 28 8.82 8.53 -14.19
N VAL A 29 8.82 7.26 -14.58
CA VAL A 29 8.94 6.15 -13.63
C VAL A 29 10.20 6.30 -12.78
N ASP A 30 11.33 6.65 -13.40
CA ASP A 30 12.61 6.82 -12.70
C ASP A 30 12.55 7.96 -11.69
N GLU A 31 11.90 9.08 -12.03
CA GLU A 31 11.71 10.20 -11.10
C GLU A 31 10.82 9.81 -9.91
N LEU A 32 9.76 9.04 -10.14
CA LEU A 32 8.90 8.54 -9.07
C LEU A 32 9.64 7.58 -8.15
N VAL A 33 10.45 6.68 -8.72
CA VAL A 33 11.29 5.75 -7.96
C VAL A 33 12.32 6.52 -7.12
N ALA A 34 13.04 7.46 -7.73
CA ALA A 34 14.04 8.26 -7.04
C ALA A 34 13.41 9.04 -5.86
N LYS A 35 12.28 9.71 -6.09
CA LYS A 35 11.55 10.43 -5.04
C LYS A 35 11.06 9.50 -3.93
N ASN A 36 10.61 8.28 -4.25
CA ASN A 36 10.20 7.31 -3.23
C ASN A 36 11.38 6.85 -2.37
N ILE A 37 12.53 6.58 -2.99
CA ILE A 37 13.76 6.18 -2.30
C ILE A 37 14.20 7.30 -1.36
N GLU A 38 14.25 8.54 -1.84
CA GLU A 38 14.58 9.72 -1.03
C GLU A 38 13.61 9.89 0.14
N ALA A 39 12.30 9.80 -0.10
CA ALA A 39 11.27 9.92 0.93
C ALA A 39 11.38 8.83 2.01
N LYS A 40 11.93 7.66 1.68
CA LYS A 40 12.19 6.57 2.63
C LYS A 40 13.56 6.68 3.34
N GLY A 41 14.28 7.78 3.16
CA GLY A 41 15.57 8.03 3.80
C GLY A 41 16.80 7.71 2.93
N GLY A 42 16.60 7.46 1.64
CA GLY A 42 17.66 7.24 0.66
C GLY A 42 18.16 5.80 0.57
N ALA A 43 18.92 5.52 -0.49
CA ALA A 43 19.39 4.17 -0.82
C ALA A 43 20.24 3.54 0.31
N THR A 44 21.11 4.32 0.95
CA THR A 44 21.94 3.85 2.06
C THR A 44 21.11 3.37 3.25
N ALA A 45 20.06 4.12 3.63
CA ALA A 45 19.18 3.73 4.74
C ALA A 45 18.41 2.45 4.41
N LEU A 46 17.87 2.35 3.19
CA LEU A 46 17.15 1.17 2.72
C LEU A 46 18.05 -0.08 2.63
N ASN A 47 19.29 0.08 2.18
CA ASN A 47 20.27 -1.01 2.13
C ASN A 47 20.68 -1.48 3.54
N ASN A 48 20.78 -0.55 4.49
CA ASN A 48 21.15 -0.88 5.87
C ASN A 48 20.00 -1.49 6.70
N LEU A 49 18.74 -1.34 6.27
CA LEU A 49 17.56 -1.86 6.99
C LEU A 49 17.56 -3.39 7.08
N GLN A 50 17.96 -3.96 8.22
CA GLN A 50 18.02 -5.41 8.37
C GLN A 50 16.69 -6.04 8.79
N THR A 51 15.92 -5.33 9.62
CA THR A 51 14.67 -5.83 10.20
C THR A 51 13.61 -4.76 10.12
N LEU A 52 12.41 -5.14 9.71
CA LEU A 52 11.22 -4.29 9.67
C LEU A 52 10.09 -4.95 10.46
N ARG A 53 9.46 -4.17 11.34
CA ARG A 53 8.24 -4.57 12.05
C ARG A 53 7.10 -3.64 11.64
N SER A 54 6.07 -4.21 11.02
CA SER A 54 4.88 -3.51 10.54
C SER A 54 3.67 -3.94 11.35
N THR A 55 2.87 -2.99 11.82
CA THR A 55 1.66 -3.24 12.61
C THR A 55 0.45 -2.56 11.98
N GLY A 56 -0.73 -3.14 12.13
CA GLY A 56 -1.94 -2.52 11.60
C GLY A 56 -3.20 -3.28 11.94
N LYS A 57 -4.23 -3.04 11.13
CA LYS A 57 -5.53 -3.73 11.18
C LYS A 57 -5.83 -4.27 9.79
N LEU A 58 -6.20 -5.55 9.67
CA LEU A 58 -6.70 -6.12 8.44
C LEU A 58 -8.23 -6.09 8.47
N LEU A 59 -8.83 -5.47 7.47
CA LEU A 59 -10.28 -5.46 7.27
C LEU A 59 -10.64 -6.56 6.28
N LEU A 60 -11.26 -7.63 6.76
CA LEU A 60 -11.70 -8.75 5.92
C LEU A 60 -13.17 -8.55 5.51
N PRO A 61 -13.46 -8.42 4.20
CA PRO A 61 -14.81 -8.22 3.70
C PRO A 61 -15.59 -9.54 3.68
N VAL A 62 -15.91 -10.05 4.87
CA VAL A 62 -16.87 -11.13 5.08
C VAL A 62 -18.25 -10.55 5.43
N GLN A 63 -19.29 -11.37 5.49
CA GLN A 63 -20.62 -10.94 5.96
C GLN A 63 -20.50 -10.43 7.40
N GLY A 64 -20.35 -9.12 7.57
CA GLY A 64 -20.17 -8.46 8.87
C GLY A 64 -18.79 -7.85 9.15
N GLN A 65 -17.90 -7.69 8.15
CA GLN A 65 -16.58 -7.03 8.24
C GLN A 65 -15.78 -7.38 9.51
N ILE A 66 -14.88 -8.37 9.40
CA ILE A 66 -13.99 -8.73 10.51
C ILE A 66 -12.75 -7.84 10.48
N GLU A 67 -12.37 -7.32 11.65
CA GLU A 67 -11.09 -6.64 11.85
C GLU A 67 -10.12 -7.58 12.59
N LEU A 68 -8.96 -7.88 11.98
CA LEU A 68 -7.86 -8.58 12.64
C LEU A 68 -6.77 -7.59 13.02
N GLY A 69 -6.14 -7.79 14.19
CA GLY A 69 -4.84 -7.19 14.48
C GLY A 69 -3.78 -7.76 13.54
N TYR A 70 -2.97 -6.90 12.93
CA TYR A 70 -1.91 -7.27 12.01
C TYR A 70 -0.54 -6.99 12.62
N LEU A 71 0.35 -7.97 12.52
CA LEU A 71 1.76 -7.80 12.81
C LEU A 71 2.58 -8.58 11.78
N GLN A 72 3.52 -7.92 11.13
CA GLN A 72 4.53 -8.58 10.31
C GLN A 72 5.92 -8.17 10.77
N THR A 73 6.81 -9.15 10.88
CA THR A 73 8.24 -8.93 11.08
C THR A 73 8.98 -9.58 9.92
N LYS A 74 9.75 -8.80 9.18
CA LYS A 74 10.67 -9.28 8.13
C LYS A 74 12.10 -9.01 8.58
N LYS A 75 13.00 -9.98 8.37
CA LYS A 75 14.43 -9.85 8.64
C LYS A 75 15.20 -10.44 7.46
N ARG A 76 16.21 -9.71 6.98
CA ARG A 76 17.06 -10.17 5.87
C ARG A 76 17.93 -11.38 6.29
N PRO A 77 18.24 -12.31 5.37
CA PRO A 77 17.87 -12.27 3.95
C PRO A 77 16.43 -12.69 3.64
N ASP A 78 15.83 -13.58 4.43
CA ASP A 78 14.60 -14.26 4.04
C ASP A 78 13.68 -14.64 5.22
N GLU A 79 13.99 -14.25 6.45
CA GLU A 79 13.14 -14.53 7.62
C GLU A 79 11.88 -13.65 7.60
N VAL A 80 10.71 -14.27 7.77
CA VAL A 80 9.43 -13.57 7.81
C VAL A 80 8.48 -14.24 8.79
N ARG A 81 7.70 -13.41 9.48
CA ARG A 81 6.60 -13.84 10.34
C ARG A 81 5.45 -12.86 10.21
N THR A 82 4.29 -13.38 9.83
CA THR A 82 3.04 -12.64 9.71
C THR A 82 2.02 -13.19 10.69
N GLU A 83 1.32 -12.30 11.37
CA GLU A 83 0.32 -12.61 12.39
C GLU A 83 -1.00 -11.89 12.10
N GLY A 84 -2.09 -12.62 12.28
CA GLY A 84 -3.46 -12.11 12.28
C GLY A 84 -4.17 -12.49 13.59
N SER A 85 -4.52 -11.52 14.41
CA SER A 85 -5.08 -11.76 15.75
C SER A 85 -6.53 -11.30 15.87
N LEU A 86 -7.37 -12.13 16.49
CA LEU A 86 -8.77 -11.80 16.82
C LEU A 86 -9.14 -12.48 18.15
N GLN A 87 -9.64 -11.69 19.11
CA GLN A 87 -10.15 -12.17 20.39
C GLN A 87 -9.17 -13.11 21.15
N GLY A 88 -7.87 -12.77 21.13
CA GLY A 88 -6.82 -13.55 21.81
C GLY A 88 -6.34 -14.80 21.04
N MET A 89 -6.95 -15.13 19.90
CA MET A 89 -6.43 -16.13 18.97
C MET A 89 -5.55 -15.47 17.92
N THR A 90 -4.43 -16.09 17.56
CA THR A 90 -3.48 -15.55 16.57
C THR A 90 -3.14 -16.60 15.53
N GLN A 91 -3.53 -16.33 14.28
CA GLN A 91 -3.02 -17.04 13.11
C GLN A 91 -1.60 -16.58 12.83
N ILE A 92 -0.72 -17.53 12.51
CA ILE A 92 0.69 -17.30 12.25
C ILE A 92 1.04 -17.98 10.93
N GLU A 93 1.81 -17.30 10.09
CA GLU A 93 2.56 -17.88 8.98
C GLU A 93 4.00 -17.34 9.08
N ALA A 94 4.98 -18.22 9.04
CA ALA A 94 6.37 -17.85 9.25
C ALA A 94 7.33 -18.74 8.48
N TYR A 95 8.50 -18.19 8.18
CA TYR A 95 9.64 -18.85 7.57
C TYR A 95 10.93 -18.34 8.20
N ASP A 96 11.83 -19.24 8.58
CA ASP A 96 13.08 -18.92 9.30
C ASP A 96 14.34 -18.92 8.42
N GLY A 97 14.18 -18.97 7.10
CA GLY A 97 15.27 -19.17 6.15
C GLY A 97 15.57 -20.64 5.84
N LYS A 98 14.84 -21.59 6.44
CA LYS A 98 14.98 -23.03 6.18
C LYS A 98 13.64 -23.73 6.08
N GLU A 99 12.76 -23.50 7.04
CA GLU A 99 11.47 -24.17 7.17
C GLU A 99 10.36 -23.16 7.42
N GLY A 100 9.23 -23.38 6.75
CA GLY A 100 8.02 -22.60 6.99
C GLY A 100 7.04 -23.35 7.87
N TRP A 101 6.31 -22.63 8.71
CA TRP A 101 5.24 -23.18 9.52
C TRP A 101 4.08 -22.22 9.66
N LYS A 102 2.90 -22.79 9.94
CA LYS A 102 1.69 -22.03 10.20
C LYS A 102 0.93 -22.53 11.41
N VAL A 103 0.12 -21.65 11.99
CA VAL A 103 -0.82 -21.92 13.09
C VAL A 103 -2.17 -21.30 12.69
N SER A 104 -3.26 -22.06 12.70
CA SER A 104 -4.57 -21.63 12.18
C SER A 104 -5.70 -21.83 13.20
N PRO A 105 -5.71 -21.05 14.30
CA PRO A 105 -6.59 -21.31 15.44
C PRO A 105 -8.07 -21.13 15.12
N PHE A 106 -8.40 -20.31 14.12
CA PHE A 106 -9.78 -20.02 13.70
C PHE A 106 -10.49 -21.23 13.07
N PHE A 107 -9.74 -22.22 12.59
CA PHE A 107 -10.26 -23.45 11.99
C PHE A 107 -10.05 -24.68 12.89
N GLY A 108 -9.81 -24.45 14.19
CA GLY A 108 -9.68 -25.51 15.20
C GLY A 108 -8.30 -26.15 15.31
N ARG A 109 -7.35 -25.85 14.40
CA ARG A 109 -5.96 -26.32 14.49
C ARG A 109 -5.08 -25.31 15.22
N LYS A 110 -4.63 -25.66 16.42
CA LYS A 110 -3.83 -24.77 17.28
C LYS A 110 -2.34 -25.12 17.29
N ASP A 111 -1.98 -26.31 16.85
CA ASP A 111 -0.59 -26.74 16.80
C ASP A 111 0.09 -26.23 15.52
N PRO A 112 1.39 -25.90 15.57
CA PRO A 112 2.17 -25.57 14.38
C PRO A 112 2.23 -26.72 13.38
N GLU A 113 2.06 -26.40 12.10
CA GLU A 113 2.22 -27.35 11.00
C GLU A 113 3.21 -26.82 9.96
N ARG A 114 4.02 -27.73 9.39
CA ARG A 114 4.97 -27.38 8.35
C ARG A 114 4.25 -26.94 7.07
N MET A 115 4.73 -25.88 6.46
CA MET A 115 4.23 -25.36 5.18
C MET A 115 4.89 -26.11 4.00
N SER A 116 4.19 -26.17 2.87
CA SER A 116 4.78 -26.67 1.63
C SER A 116 5.81 -25.66 1.08
N ALA A 117 6.69 -26.10 0.18
CA ALA A 117 7.68 -25.21 -0.43
C ALA A 117 7.01 -24.07 -1.25
N ASP A 118 5.91 -24.38 -1.94
CA ASP A 118 5.15 -23.39 -2.71
C ASP A 118 4.48 -22.35 -1.80
N ASP A 119 3.93 -22.77 -0.66
CA ASP A 119 3.33 -21.84 0.31
C ASP A 119 4.39 -20.93 0.96
N VAL A 120 5.59 -21.46 1.24
CA VAL A 120 6.71 -20.67 1.79
C VAL A 120 7.16 -19.60 0.81
N LYS A 121 7.22 -19.94 -0.47
CA LYS A 121 7.63 -19.00 -1.52
C LYS A 121 6.76 -17.74 -1.52
N ALA A 122 5.45 -17.89 -1.33
CA ALA A 122 4.50 -16.78 -1.23
C ALA A 122 4.72 -15.86 0.00
N LEU A 123 5.46 -16.29 1.03
CA LEU A 123 5.80 -15.45 2.18
C LEU A 123 7.03 -14.57 1.94
N VAL A 124 7.94 -15.02 1.07
CA VAL A 124 9.26 -14.41 0.87
C VAL A 124 9.30 -13.53 -0.38
N GLU A 125 8.48 -13.85 -1.40
CA GLU A 125 8.38 -13.07 -2.63
C GLU A 125 7.49 -11.82 -2.43
N ASP A 126 8.06 -10.62 -2.69
CA ASP A 126 7.35 -9.35 -2.89
C ASP A 126 7.37 -8.97 -4.38
#